data_AF-A0A7C4US06-F1
#
_entry.id   AF-A0A7C4US06-F1
#
_cell.length_a   1.000
_cell.length_b   1.000
_cell.length_c   1.000
_cell.angle_alpha   90.00
_cell.angle_beta   90.00
_cell.angle_gamma   90.00
#
_symmetry.space_group_name_H-M   'P 1'
#
loop_
_entity.id
_entity.type
_entity.pdbx_description
1 polymer ?
#
loop_
_entity_poly.entity_id
_entity_poly.type
_entity_poly.pdbx_seq_one_letter_code
_entity_poly.pdbx_strand_id
1 'polypeptide(L)' 'MKKITALEVQKRNPNRVNVHLDGEFAFGLARIVAAWLKVGDVLDEAKIQRMQAEDARERA' A
#
# COMPACT_ATOMS: atom_id res chain seq x y z
N MET A 1 10.63 8.63 -6.24
CA MET A 1 10.73 7.16 -6.14
C MET A 1 10.91 6.82 -4.68
N LYS A 2 10.04 5.99 -4.12
CA LYS A 2 10.07 5.56 -2.72
C LYS A 2 10.10 4.04 -2.64
N LYS A 3 10.83 3.47 -1.69
CA LYS A 3 10.97 2.01 -1.56
C LYS A 3 10.02 1.46 -0.51
N ILE A 4 9.31 0.37 -0.82
CA ILE A 4 8.51 -0.34 0.17
C ILE A 4 9.45 -0.99 1.18
N THR A 5 9.35 -0.59 2.44
CA THR A 5 10.16 -1.13 3.54
C THR A 5 9.37 -2.09 4.43
N ALA A 6 8.06 -1.94 4.50
CA ALA A 6 7.19 -2.87 5.23
C ALA A 6 5.77 -2.88 4.66
N LEU A 7 5.13 -4.04 4.80
CA LEU A 7 3.72 -4.28 4.50
C LEU A 7 3.11 -4.99 5.70
N GLU A 8 2.23 -4.32 6.44
CA GLU A 8 1.67 -4.84 7.69
C GLU A 8 0.15 -4.92 7.63
N VAL A 9 -0.41 -6.09 7.95
CA VAL A 9 -1.87 -6.24 8.05
C VAL A 9 -2.38 -5.44 9.25
N GLN A 10 -3.43 -4.64 9.07
CA GLN A 10 -3.97 -3.81 10.13
C GLN A 10 -4.62 -4.65 11.24
N LYS A 11 -4.30 -4.34 12.50
CA LYS A 11 -4.79 -5.07 13.68
C LYS A 11 -6.32 -5.16 13.76
N ARG A 12 -7.04 -4.09 13.42
CA ARG A 12 -8.51 -4.03 13.50
C ARG A 12 -9.21 -4.45 12.21
N ASN A 13 -8.51 -4.43 11.07
CA ASN A 13 -9.08 -4.74 9.77
C ASN A 13 -8.12 -5.61 8.95
N PRO A 14 -8.26 -6.94 8.99
CA PRO A 14 -7.35 -7.86 8.32
C PRO A 14 -7.43 -7.81 6.78
N ASN A 15 -8.42 -7.08 6.24
CA ASN A 15 -8.55 -6.82 4.80
C ASN A 15 -7.81 -5.55 4.37
N ARG A 16 -7.09 -4.89 5.28
CA ARG A 16 -6.30 -3.69 5.01
C ARG A 16 -4.84 -3.90 5.40
N VAL A 17 -3.95 -3.32 4.61
CA VAL A 17 -2.49 -3.42 4.75
C VAL A 17 -1.91 -2.01 4.82
N ASN A 18 -1.13 -1.73 5.85
CA ASN A 18 -0.30 -0.55 5.98
C ASN A 18 0.93 -0.71 5.09
N VAL A 19 1.17 0.28 4.24
CA VAL A 19 2.34 0.35 3.36
C VAL A 19 3.31 1.35 3.96
N HIS A 20 4.53 0.91 4.23
CA HIS A 20 5.62 1.75 4.70
C HIS A 20 6.60 2.00 3.55
N LEU A 21 6.91 3.27 3.34
CA LEU A 21 7.83 3.74 2.32
C LEU A 21 9.04 4.39 3.00
N ASP A 22 10.23 3.92 2.65
CA ASP A 22 11.51 4.43 3.17
C ASP A 22 11.58 4.45 4.72
N GLY A 23 10.90 3.51 5.37
CA GLY A 23 10.87 3.37 6.83
C GLY A 23 9.68 4.06 7.50
N GLU A 24 8.93 4.89 6.78
CA GLU A 24 7.80 5.65 7.33
C GLU A 24 6.47 5.11 6.83
N PHE A 25 5.43 5.17 7.68
CA PHE A 25 4.08 4.84 7.25
C PHE A 25 3.62 5.83 6.17
N ALA A 26 3.21 5.32 5.01
CA ALA A 26 2.78 6.15 3.89
C ALA A 26 1.26 6.17 3.72
N PHE A 27 0.63 5.00 3.59
CA PHE A 27 -0.81 4.87 3.39
C PHE A 27 -1.29 3.42 3.65
N GLY A 28 -2.60 3.22 3.73
CA GLY A 28 -3.20 1.89 3.84
C GLY A 28 -3.96 1.50 2.57
N LEU A 29 -3.72 0.29 2.07
CA LEU A 29 -4.40 -0.30 0.91
C LEU A 29 -5.26 -1.49 1.31
N ALA A 30 -6.28 -1.80 0.52
CA ALA A 30 -7.00 -3.05 0.56
C ALA A 30 -6.05 -4.21 0.25
N ARG A 31 -6.28 -5.35 0.92
CA ARG A 31 -5.42 -6.53 0.78
C ARG A 31 -5.34 -7.03 -0.65
N ILE A 32 -6.40 -6.85 -1.45
CA ILE A 32 -6.43 -7.24 -2.86
C ILE A 32 -5.52 -6.37 -3.73
N VAL A 33 -5.44 -5.06 -3.44
CA VAL A 33 -4.56 -4.12 -4.13
C VAL A 33 -3.11 -4.35 -3.69
N ALA A 34 -2.89 -4.57 -2.39
CA ALA A 34 -1.57 -4.84 -1.83
C ALA A 34 -1.03 -6.25 -2.15
N ALA A 35 -1.85 -7.19 -2.66
CA ALA A 35 -1.46 -8.57 -2.94
C ALA A 35 -0.28 -8.69 -3.92
N TRP A 36 -0.11 -7.68 -4.78
CA TRP A 36 0.92 -7.64 -5.80
C TRP A 36 2.19 -6.89 -5.36
N LEU A 37 2.17 -6.28 -4.17
CA LEU A 37 3.29 -5.49 -3.64
C LEU A 37 4.24 -6.37 -2.83
N LYS A 38 5.54 -6.06 -2.93
CA LYS A 38 6.58 -6.73 -2.16
C LYS A 38 7.47 -5.71 -1.46
N VAL A 39 7.96 -6.09 -0.28
CA VAL A 39 9.02 -5.34 0.40
C VAL A 39 10.24 -5.31 -0.51
N GLY A 40 10.78 -4.12 -0.76
CA GLY A 40 11.86 -3.89 -1.71
C GLY A 40 11.43 -3.20 -3.01
N ASP A 41 10.15 -3.22 -3.34
CA ASP A 41 9.65 -2.57 -4.57
C ASP A 41 9.85 -1.06 -4.51
N VAL A 42 10.22 -0.48 -5.66
CA VAL A 42 10.30 0.97 -5.83
C VAL A 42 9.03 1.46 -6.51
N LEU A 43 8.39 2.44 -5.88
CA LEU A 43 7.18 3.07 -6.37
C LEU A 43 7.50 4.51 -6.78
N ASP A 44 7.01 4.91 -7.95
CA ASP A 44 6.96 6.31 -8.36
C ASP A 44 5.65 6.95 -7.89
N GLU A 45 5.59 8.29 -7.99
CA GLU A 45 4.41 9.06 -7.59
C GLU A 45 3.16 8.60 -8.35
N ALA A 46 3.29 8.33 -9.66
CA ALA A 46 2.19 7.92 -10.52
C ALA A 46 1.59 6.57 -10.11
N LYS A 47 2.43 5.59 -9.77
CA LYS A 47 1.99 4.28 -9.31
C LYS A 47 1.35 4.37 -7.93
N ILE A 48 1.88 5.20 -7.03
CA ILE A 48 1.24 5.51 -5.74
C ILE A 48 -0.17 6.07 -5.93
N GLN A 49 -0.32 7.08 -6.79
CA GLN A 49 -1.63 7.68 -7.09
C GLN A 49 -2.61 6.67 -7.69
N ARG A 50 -2.13 5.83 -8.62
CA ARG A 50 -2.95 4.77 -9.21
C ARG A 50 -3.45 3.77 -8.17
N MET A 51 -2.58 3.32 -7.26
CA MET A 51 -2.98 2.38 -6.21
C MET A 51 -3.97 3.01 -5.22
N GLN A 52 -3.81 4.29 -4.89
CA GLN A 52 -4.78 5.01 -4.06
C GLN A 52 -6.14 5.15 -4.76
N ALA A 53 -6.14 5.40 -6.07
CA ALA A 53 -7.36 5.47 -6.87
C ALA A 53 -8.06 4.11 -6.98
N GLU A 54 -7.30 3.02 -7.12
CA GLU A 54 -7.83 1.65 -7.10
C GLU A 54 -8.40 1.30 -5.72
N ASP A 55 -7.70 1.63 -4.63
CA ASP A 55 -8.20 1.44 -3.26
C ASP A 55 -9.50 2.23 -2.98
N ALA A 56 -9.61 3.45 -3.52
CA ALA A 56 -10.82 4.26 -3.39
C ALA A 56 -12.04 3.61 -4.08
N ARG A 57 -11.82 2.89 -5.20
CA ARG A 57 -12.89 2.14 -5.88
C ARG A 57 -13.31 0.90 -5.10
N GLU A 58 -12.37 0.19 -4.48
CA GLU A 58 -12.65 -0.99 -3.65
C GLU A 58 -13.37 -0.65 -2.33
N ARG A 59 -13.35 0.63 -1.91
CA ARG A 59 -14.07 1.10 -0.72
C ARG A 59 -15.52 1.56 -0.99
N ALA A 60 -15.91 1.74 -2.25
CA ALA A 60 -17.25 2.19 -2.65
C ALA A 60 -18.22 1.01 -2.72
#